data_AF-A0A7G6X3R3-F1
#
_entry.id   AF-A0A7G6X3R3-F1
#
_cell.length_a   1.000
_cell.length_b   1.000
_cell.length_c   1.000
_cell.angle_alpha   90.00
_cell.angle_beta   90.00
_cell.angle_gamma   90.00
#
_symmetry.space_group_name_H-M   'P 1'
#
loop_
_entity.id
_entity.type
_entity.pdbx_description
1 polymer ?
#
loop_
_entity_poly.entity_id
_entity_poly.type
_entity_poly.pdbx_seq_one_letter_code
_entity_poly.pdbx_strand_id
1 'polypeptide(L)'
;MKRAIFVVLVVATLPSGLAVAREVDPPQVEATTTISGRGFGHGRGMSQYGAQGAAIAGKSAKQILDFYYPGTAVGKATGNVRIRLTADTTDGVRVVAINNLKVRDLKANKLYMLPKASTRNQWSIDPYGDHGTKVSSFDAKKRTWTLWRTLKGMAQFEGPGVTALILPSGSQVGYRGTLRATDVAGTHLDTVNVLSLETYLKGVVPREALFTWRPAALQAQAVAARTYAAYHRKRSTNRAYDLCDTILCQVYGGYGSEQYSTNSAIAATAGQIRLYKNSPIIAEFSSSNGGATTPGDLAYQVQKVDGWDAYPGNRNPNASWTVTRPTSRIQAAFGVGVLRSLKVTARTGVGPGGGRVLRVEAVGTNGQKKAMTGDQLRSKLSLRSAWFSFVPPSPTILDIPTDQETR
;
A
#
# COMPACT_ATOMS: atom_id res chain seq x y z
N MET A 1 19.20 67.58 41.89
CA MET A 1 17.84 68.08 42.21
C MET A 1 16.87 66.90 42.22
N LYS A 2 15.95 66.89 43.19
CA LYS A 2 15.14 65.77 43.71
C LYS A 2 14.23 65.11 42.67
N ARG A 3 13.92 63.82 42.86
CA ARG A 3 12.55 63.27 42.85
C ARG A 3 12.51 61.84 43.41
N ALA A 4 11.77 61.68 44.50
CA ALA A 4 11.43 60.41 45.15
C ALA A 4 10.40 59.63 44.31
N ILE A 5 10.49 58.30 44.32
CA ILE A 5 9.49 57.41 43.72
C ILE A 5 8.79 56.67 44.87
N PHE A 6 7.49 56.94 45.02
CA PHE A 6 6.57 56.24 45.91
C PHE A 6 6.19 54.88 45.30
N VAL A 7 6.22 53.81 46.11
CA VAL A 7 5.66 52.51 45.77
C VAL A 7 4.18 52.51 46.17
N VAL A 8 3.30 52.34 45.19
CA VAL A 8 1.85 52.14 45.40
C VAL A 8 1.56 50.65 45.28
N LEU A 9 1.11 50.04 46.37
CA LEU A 9 0.66 48.65 46.44
C LEU A 9 -0.83 48.60 46.07
N VAL A 10 -1.18 48.04 44.91
CA VAL A 10 -2.58 47.82 44.51
C VAL A 10 -2.97 46.40 44.91
N VAL A 11 -3.84 46.28 45.92
CA VAL A 11 -4.47 45.02 46.33
C VAL A 11 -5.71 44.82 45.46
N ALA A 12 -5.69 43.84 44.57
CA ALA A 12 -6.85 43.44 43.78
C ALA A 12 -7.68 42.39 44.55
N THR A 13 -8.90 42.75 44.95
CA THR A 13 -9.89 41.84 45.52
C THR A 13 -10.61 41.10 44.39
N LEU A 14 -10.45 39.79 44.30
CA LEU A 14 -11.23 38.94 43.40
C LEU A 14 -12.57 38.60 44.06
N PRO A 15 -13.73 38.91 43.45
CA PRO A 15 -15.00 38.44 43.96
C PRO A 15 -15.15 36.93 43.69
N SER A 16 -15.30 36.16 44.77
CA SER A 16 -15.59 34.73 44.74
C SER A 16 -17.00 34.49 44.22
N GLY A 17 -17.15 34.24 42.91
CA GLY A 17 -18.38 33.68 42.35
C GLY A 17 -18.51 32.22 42.77
N LEU A 18 -19.65 31.85 43.38
CA LEU A 18 -19.98 30.46 43.68
C LEU A 18 -20.08 29.68 42.36
N ALA A 19 -19.15 28.75 42.14
CA ALA A 19 -19.22 27.80 41.05
C ALA A 19 -20.35 26.81 41.33
N VAL A 20 -21.41 26.84 40.52
CA VAL A 20 -22.43 25.80 40.51
C VAL A 20 -21.79 24.55 39.91
N ALA A 21 -21.69 23.48 40.69
CA ALA A 21 -21.23 22.19 40.21
C ALA A 21 -22.19 21.70 39.11
N ARG A 22 -21.68 21.59 37.88
CA ARG A 22 -22.42 21.00 36.77
C ARG A 22 -22.24 19.48 36.89
N GLU A 23 -23.32 18.77 37.10
CA GLU A 23 -23.34 17.30 37.06
C GLU A 23 -22.93 16.89 35.63
N VAL A 24 -21.75 16.27 35.50
CA VAL A 24 -21.29 15.69 34.24
C VAL A 24 -21.66 14.22 34.31
N ASP A 25 -22.66 13.82 33.54
CA ASP A 25 -22.96 12.39 33.37
C ASP A 25 -21.66 11.65 33.02
N PRO A 26 -21.32 10.56 33.73
CA PRO A 26 -20.16 9.76 33.35
C PRO A 26 -20.32 9.35 31.89
N PRO A 27 -19.24 9.41 31.08
CA PRO A 27 -19.34 9.08 29.67
C PRO A 27 -19.95 7.67 29.52
N GLN A 28 -21.10 7.59 28.84
CA GLN A 28 -21.73 6.33 28.49
C GLN A 28 -20.67 5.42 27.84
N VAL A 29 -20.35 4.31 28.49
CA VAL A 29 -19.37 3.36 27.97
C VAL A 29 -19.95 2.75 26.70
N GLU A 30 -19.45 3.19 25.55
CA GLU A 30 -19.92 2.70 24.26
C GLU A 30 -19.71 1.18 24.18
N ALA A 31 -20.79 0.43 23.92
CA ALA A 31 -20.71 -1.02 23.80
C ALA A 31 -19.69 -1.40 22.70
N THR A 32 -18.75 -2.27 23.03
CA THR A 32 -17.72 -2.72 22.08
C THR A 32 -17.85 -4.20 21.74
N THR A 33 -17.35 -4.57 20.57
CA THR A 33 -17.23 -5.95 20.11
C THR A 33 -15.77 -6.29 19.91
N THR A 34 -15.31 -7.35 20.59
CA THR A 34 -13.98 -7.90 20.41
C THR A 34 -13.97 -8.88 19.24
N ILE A 35 -13.07 -8.66 18.29
CA ILE A 35 -12.91 -9.46 17.08
C ILE A 35 -11.52 -10.09 17.13
N SER A 36 -11.46 -11.42 17.11
CA SER A 36 -10.20 -12.16 16.94
C SER A 36 -10.06 -12.61 15.49
N GLY A 37 -8.83 -12.70 15.00
CA GLY A 37 -8.59 -13.09 13.61
C GLY A 37 -7.17 -13.56 13.34
N ARG A 38 -6.92 -13.91 12.08
CA ARG A 38 -5.65 -14.49 11.59
C ARG A 38 -5.30 -13.95 10.22
N GLY A 39 -4.02 -13.94 9.87
CA GLY A 39 -3.52 -13.44 8.60
C GLY A 39 -3.66 -11.93 8.43
N PHE A 40 -3.07 -11.44 7.36
CA PHE A 40 -3.17 -10.05 6.91
C PHE A 40 -3.15 -10.03 5.38
N GLY A 41 -4.27 -9.62 4.80
CA GLY A 41 -4.49 -9.47 3.36
C GLY A 41 -5.53 -10.46 2.85
N HIS A 42 -5.62 -10.60 1.53
CA HIS A 42 -6.65 -11.42 0.88
C HIS A 42 -6.38 -12.93 0.96
N GLY A 43 -5.14 -13.36 1.22
CA GLY A 43 -4.78 -14.77 1.43
C GLY A 43 -4.79 -15.65 0.17
N ARG A 44 -4.95 -15.06 -1.02
CA ARG A 44 -4.78 -15.76 -2.30
C ARG A 44 -3.31 -15.74 -2.72
N GLY A 45 -2.84 -16.80 -3.36
CA GLY A 45 -1.45 -16.91 -3.79
C GLY A 45 -0.46 -16.94 -2.62
N MET A 46 0.67 -16.25 -2.76
CA MET A 46 1.80 -16.39 -1.84
C MET A 46 1.60 -15.66 -0.51
N SER A 47 1.82 -16.36 0.61
CA SER A 47 2.03 -15.72 1.91
C SER A 47 3.49 -15.25 2.02
N GLN A 48 3.71 -13.98 2.32
CA GLN A 48 5.06 -13.43 2.51
C GLN A 48 5.74 -14.06 3.74
N TYR A 49 5.05 -14.11 4.88
CA TYR A 49 5.55 -14.81 6.08
C TYR A 49 5.65 -16.33 5.89
N GLY A 50 4.77 -16.91 5.09
CA GLY A 50 4.84 -18.32 4.74
C GLY A 50 6.01 -18.66 3.83
N ALA A 51 6.33 -17.82 2.85
CA ALA A 51 7.56 -17.94 2.04
C ALA A 51 8.82 -17.84 2.91
N GLN A 52 8.84 -16.94 3.90
CA GLN A 52 9.92 -16.87 4.89
C GLN A 52 9.99 -18.13 5.77
N GLY A 53 8.85 -18.63 6.25
CA GLY A 53 8.79 -19.87 7.02
C GLY A 53 9.31 -21.08 6.22
N ALA A 54 8.91 -21.19 4.97
CA ALA A 54 9.38 -22.23 4.05
C ALA A 54 10.90 -22.13 3.80
N ALA A 55 11.42 -20.91 3.62
CA ALA A 55 12.85 -20.69 3.45
C ALA A 55 13.66 -21.00 4.73
N ILE A 56 13.11 -20.70 5.92
CA ILE A 56 13.70 -21.14 7.20
C ILE A 56 13.70 -22.67 7.29
N ALA A 57 12.65 -23.34 6.79
CA ALA A 57 12.56 -24.79 6.69
C ALA A 57 13.43 -25.39 5.55
N GLY A 58 14.33 -24.61 4.95
CA GLY A 58 15.28 -25.08 3.93
C GLY A 58 14.69 -25.25 2.53
N LYS A 59 13.48 -24.76 2.25
CA LYS A 59 12.89 -24.83 0.91
C LYS A 59 13.53 -23.81 -0.03
N SER A 60 13.78 -24.24 -1.27
CA SER A 60 14.23 -23.38 -2.36
C SER A 60 13.12 -22.45 -2.85
N ALA A 61 13.50 -21.35 -3.51
CA ALA A 61 12.52 -20.42 -4.12
C ALA A 61 11.57 -21.13 -5.09
N LYS A 62 12.06 -22.11 -5.85
CA LYS A 62 11.23 -22.92 -6.75
C LYS A 62 10.16 -23.70 -5.98
N GLN A 63 10.54 -24.40 -4.91
CA GLN A 63 9.59 -25.17 -4.08
C GLN A 63 8.55 -24.25 -3.42
N ILE A 64 8.95 -23.07 -2.97
CA ILE A 64 8.05 -22.05 -2.41
C ILE A 64 7.03 -21.62 -3.47
N LEU A 65 7.49 -21.26 -4.67
CA LEU A 65 6.61 -20.82 -5.75
C LEU A 65 5.71 -21.95 -6.28
N ASP A 66 6.21 -23.18 -6.35
CA ASP A 66 5.41 -24.36 -6.75
C ASP A 66 4.30 -24.65 -5.72
N PHE A 67 4.57 -24.38 -4.44
CA PHE A 67 3.54 -24.43 -3.42
C PHE A 67 2.50 -23.32 -3.63
N TYR A 68 2.88 -22.06 -3.74
CA TYR A 68 1.88 -20.98 -3.77
C TYR A 68 1.18 -20.77 -5.12
N TYR A 69 1.76 -21.27 -6.21
CA TYR A 69 1.25 -21.15 -7.57
C TYR A 69 1.21 -22.53 -8.26
N PRO A 70 0.42 -23.49 -7.73
CA PRO A 70 0.39 -24.86 -8.26
C PRO A 70 -0.11 -24.90 -9.71
N GLY A 71 0.36 -25.88 -10.47
CA GLY A 71 -0.03 -26.05 -11.89
C GLY A 71 0.54 -24.99 -12.84
N THR A 72 1.49 -24.16 -12.38
CA THR A 72 2.17 -23.16 -13.21
C THR A 72 3.58 -23.61 -13.58
N ALA A 73 4.05 -23.20 -14.76
CA ALA A 73 5.40 -23.45 -15.24
C ALA A 73 6.31 -22.23 -15.01
N VAL A 74 7.62 -22.46 -14.97
CA VAL A 74 8.61 -21.37 -15.00
C VAL A 74 8.69 -20.82 -16.42
N GLY A 75 8.68 -19.50 -16.55
CA GLY A 75 8.88 -18.79 -17.81
C GLY A 75 9.85 -17.64 -17.67
N LYS A 76 9.98 -16.85 -18.75
CA LYS A 76 10.81 -15.65 -18.78
C LYS A 76 10.01 -14.41 -19.20
N ALA A 77 10.27 -13.29 -18.54
CA ALA A 77 9.85 -11.97 -18.98
C ALA A 77 10.93 -10.93 -18.70
N THR A 78 11.25 -10.15 -19.74
CA THR A 78 12.20 -9.04 -19.70
C THR A 78 11.53 -7.78 -20.26
N GLY A 79 12.31 -6.74 -20.52
CA GLY A 79 11.80 -5.48 -21.11
C GLY A 79 11.30 -4.48 -20.07
N ASN A 80 10.75 -3.38 -20.55
CA ASN A 80 10.35 -2.25 -19.71
C ASN A 80 8.95 -2.44 -19.14
N VAL A 81 8.69 -1.72 -18.04
CA VAL A 81 7.38 -1.47 -17.46
C VAL A 81 7.18 0.04 -17.30
N ARG A 82 5.93 0.48 -17.37
CA ARG A 82 5.50 1.88 -17.24
C ARG A 82 4.67 2.03 -15.98
N ILE A 83 5.15 2.78 -15.01
CA ILE A 83 4.51 2.94 -13.70
C ILE A 83 4.02 4.37 -13.56
N ARG A 84 2.71 4.56 -13.41
CA ARG A 84 2.16 5.88 -13.03
C ARG A 84 2.55 6.18 -11.59
N LEU A 85 3.13 7.35 -11.37
CA LEU A 85 3.54 7.86 -10.05
C LEU A 85 2.42 8.75 -9.50
N THR A 86 1.53 8.19 -8.69
CA THR A 86 0.31 8.87 -8.22
C THR A 86 0.57 9.93 -7.16
N ALA A 87 1.75 9.91 -6.53
CA ALA A 87 2.16 10.94 -5.58
C ALA A 87 2.46 12.30 -6.24
N ASP A 88 2.74 12.31 -7.55
CA ASP A 88 2.90 13.54 -8.31
C ASP A 88 1.54 13.97 -8.88
N THR A 89 0.97 15.00 -8.27
CA THR A 89 -0.30 15.59 -8.69
C THR A 89 -0.10 16.94 -9.37
N THR A 90 1.12 17.27 -9.81
CA THR A 90 1.39 18.53 -10.54
C THR A 90 1.04 18.39 -12.02
N ASP A 91 0.74 19.51 -12.69
CA ASP A 91 0.29 19.47 -14.10
C ASP A 91 1.34 19.02 -15.12
N GLY A 92 2.58 18.84 -14.69
CA GLY A 92 3.72 18.48 -15.52
C GLY A 92 4.74 17.66 -14.74
N VAL A 93 5.82 17.23 -15.40
CA VAL A 93 6.88 16.46 -14.74
C VAL A 93 8.00 17.41 -14.34
N ARG A 94 8.35 17.46 -13.05
CA ARG A 94 9.43 18.32 -12.54
C ARG A 94 10.58 17.50 -11.97
N VAL A 95 11.79 17.79 -12.41
CA VAL A 95 12.99 17.09 -11.97
C VAL A 95 14.08 18.04 -11.50
N VAL A 96 14.90 17.58 -10.57
CA VAL A 96 16.12 18.29 -10.17
C VAL A 96 17.08 18.37 -11.35
N ALA A 97 17.68 19.54 -11.55
CA ALA A 97 18.69 19.73 -12.59
C ALA A 97 19.97 18.96 -12.23
N ILE A 98 20.39 18.09 -13.14
CA ILE A 98 21.62 17.29 -13.02
C ILE A 98 22.40 17.35 -14.34
N ASN A 99 23.72 17.14 -14.26
CA ASN A 99 24.55 17.05 -15.46
C ASN A 99 24.17 15.83 -16.31
N ASN A 100 24.33 15.95 -17.62
CA ASN A 100 23.99 14.92 -18.61
C ASN A 100 22.51 14.53 -18.65
N LEU A 101 21.61 15.35 -18.10
CA LEU A 101 20.18 15.20 -18.28
C LEU A 101 19.81 15.48 -19.74
N LYS A 102 18.93 14.65 -20.29
CA LYS A 102 18.43 14.78 -21.65
C LYS A 102 16.92 14.82 -21.64
N VAL A 103 16.34 15.38 -22.68
CA VAL A 103 14.89 15.30 -22.95
C VAL A 103 14.68 14.61 -24.30
N ARG A 104 13.82 13.60 -24.32
CA ARG A 104 13.38 12.94 -25.55
C ARG A 104 12.02 13.47 -25.95
N ASP A 105 11.92 13.98 -27.17
CA ASP A 105 10.66 14.19 -27.87
C ASP A 105 10.16 12.83 -28.37
N LEU A 106 9.03 12.36 -27.83
CA LEU A 106 8.49 11.04 -28.15
C LEU A 106 7.83 11.00 -29.54
N LYS A 107 7.34 12.14 -30.05
CA LYS A 107 6.70 12.23 -31.35
C LYS A 107 7.74 12.24 -32.48
N ALA A 108 8.80 13.03 -32.32
CA ALA A 108 9.89 13.11 -33.28
C ALA A 108 10.97 12.03 -33.08
N ASN A 109 10.88 11.25 -31.99
CA ASN A 109 11.93 10.34 -31.52
C ASN A 109 13.33 10.99 -31.45
N LYS A 110 13.39 12.27 -31.06
CA LYS A 110 14.62 13.05 -31.03
C LYS A 110 15.07 13.32 -29.60
N LEU A 111 16.35 13.05 -29.34
CA LEU A 111 16.97 13.24 -28.03
C LEU A 111 17.77 14.54 -28.02
N TYR A 112 17.56 15.36 -27.00
CA TYR A 112 18.27 16.61 -26.80
C TYR A 112 19.01 16.61 -25.47
N MET A 113 20.26 17.04 -25.49
CA MET A 113 21.02 17.28 -24.27
C MET A 113 20.58 18.61 -23.64
N LEU A 114 20.25 18.58 -22.35
CA LEU A 114 19.87 19.80 -21.64
C LEU A 114 21.13 20.56 -21.20
N PRO A 115 21.06 21.90 -21.13
CA PRO A 115 22.12 22.74 -20.58
C PRO A 115 22.60 22.28 -19.20
N LYS A 116 23.89 22.50 -18.92
CA LYS A 116 24.51 22.20 -17.62
C LYS A 116 23.75 22.86 -16.45
N ALA A 117 23.77 22.20 -15.31
CA ALA A 117 23.01 22.60 -14.12
C ALA A 117 23.62 23.80 -13.34
N SER A 118 24.69 24.44 -13.83
CA SER A 118 25.49 25.41 -13.05
C SER A 118 24.72 26.60 -12.46
N THR A 119 23.60 27.01 -13.06
CA THR A 119 22.72 28.08 -12.55
C THR A 119 21.25 27.64 -12.43
N ARG A 120 20.96 26.36 -12.68
CA ARG A 120 19.59 25.84 -12.78
C ARG A 120 19.34 24.86 -11.65
N ASN A 121 18.20 24.95 -11.02
CA ASN A 121 17.83 24.06 -9.92
C ASN A 121 16.89 22.94 -10.38
N GLN A 122 16.04 23.22 -11.38
CA GLN A 122 15.00 22.29 -11.81
C GLN A 122 14.73 22.40 -13.32
N TRP A 123 14.22 21.32 -13.89
CA TRP A 123 13.62 21.26 -15.22
C TRP A 123 12.17 20.82 -15.12
N SER A 124 11.32 21.35 -15.99
CA SER A 124 9.92 20.93 -16.15
C SER A 124 9.60 20.49 -17.57
N ILE A 125 8.69 19.53 -17.69
CA ILE A 125 7.90 19.25 -18.90
C ILE A 125 6.45 19.55 -18.53
N ASP A 126 5.90 20.65 -19.04
CA ASP A 126 4.54 21.10 -18.74
C ASP A 126 3.65 21.04 -20.00
N PRO A 127 2.31 20.98 -19.87
CA PRO A 127 1.38 21.07 -20.99
C PRO A 127 1.62 22.34 -21.82
N TYR A 128 1.49 22.22 -23.14
CA TYR A 128 1.58 23.36 -24.05
C TYR A 128 0.81 23.13 -25.36
N GLY A 129 -0.22 23.96 -25.60
CA GLY A 129 -1.18 23.74 -26.68
C GLY A 129 -2.02 22.48 -26.45
N ASP A 130 -2.73 22.02 -27.48
CA ASP A 130 -3.75 20.96 -27.33
C ASP A 130 -3.14 19.59 -26.93
N HIS A 131 -1.98 19.23 -27.48
CA HIS A 131 -1.31 17.94 -27.21
C HIS A 131 0.23 18.05 -27.19
N GLY A 132 0.75 19.27 -26.99
CA GLY A 132 2.18 19.55 -26.95
C GLY A 132 2.72 19.65 -25.53
N THR A 133 4.04 19.78 -25.43
CA THR A 133 4.72 20.03 -24.16
C THR A 133 5.68 21.19 -24.31
N LYS A 134 5.90 21.94 -23.23
CA LYS A 134 6.99 22.91 -23.10
C LYS A 134 8.00 22.42 -22.08
N VAL A 135 9.27 22.59 -22.41
CA VAL A 135 10.40 22.27 -21.55
C VAL A 135 11.00 23.57 -21.06
N SER A 136 11.03 23.74 -19.73
CA SER A 136 11.52 24.97 -19.09
C SER A 136 12.53 24.65 -17.99
N SER A 137 13.42 25.59 -17.70
CA SER A 137 14.33 25.50 -16.55
C SER A 137 14.01 26.57 -15.51
N PHE A 138 14.19 26.24 -14.23
CA PHE A 138 14.02 27.17 -13.12
C PHE A 138 15.38 27.57 -12.50
N ASP A 139 15.55 28.87 -12.30
CA ASP A 139 16.65 29.46 -11.52
C ASP A 139 16.09 29.91 -10.16
N ALA A 140 16.53 29.27 -9.08
CA ALA A 140 16.03 29.56 -7.74
C ALA A 140 16.54 30.90 -7.18
N LYS A 141 17.68 31.42 -7.66
CA LYS A 141 18.19 32.74 -7.22
C LYS A 141 17.34 33.85 -7.80
N LYS A 142 16.99 33.74 -9.08
CA LYS A 142 16.16 34.72 -9.79
C LYS A 142 14.65 34.45 -9.67
N ARG A 143 14.28 33.30 -9.12
CA ARG A 143 12.90 32.81 -8.99
C ARG A 143 12.13 32.85 -10.30
N THR A 144 12.79 32.53 -11.40
CA THR A 144 12.24 32.68 -12.75
C THR A 144 12.31 31.38 -13.53
N TRP A 145 11.22 31.10 -14.25
CA TRP A 145 11.17 30.06 -15.27
C TRP A 145 11.61 30.62 -16.61
N THR A 146 12.46 29.89 -17.31
CA THR A 146 12.88 30.23 -18.68
C THR A 146 12.48 29.10 -19.61
N LEU A 147 11.68 29.42 -20.64
CA LEU A 147 11.34 28.48 -21.70
C LEU A 147 12.60 28.09 -22.45
N TRP A 148 12.85 26.79 -22.59
CA TRP A 148 13.95 26.28 -23.40
C TRP A 148 13.47 25.76 -24.76
N ARG A 149 12.34 25.05 -24.81
CA ARG A 149 11.80 24.48 -26.04
C ARG A 149 10.31 24.15 -25.92
N THR A 150 9.59 24.24 -27.04
CA THR A 150 8.25 23.65 -27.20
C THR A 150 8.33 22.43 -28.12
N LEU A 151 7.52 21.42 -27.83
CA LEU A 151 7.48 20.13 -28.52
C LEU A 151 6.03 19.84 -28.93
N LYS A 152 5.83 19.28 -30.13
CA LYS A 152 4.49 18.98 -30.70
C LYS A 152 3.83 17.72 -30.09
N GLY A 153 4.43 17.14 -29.07
CA GLY A 153 3.99 15.90 -28.44
C GLY A 153 4.59 15.73 -27.05
N MET A 154 4.34 14.56 -26.46
CA MET A 154 4.85 14.19 -25.14
C MET A 154 6.38 14.04 -25.12
N ALA A 155 6.93 14.20 -23.94
CA ALA A 155 8.37 14.14 -23.72
C ALA A 155 8.72 13.35 -22.47
N GLN A 156 9.98 12.94 -22.37
CA GLN A 156 10.51 12.31 -21.16
C GLN A 156 11.92 12.77 -20.83
N PHE A 157 12.22 12.84 -19.54
CA PHE A 157 13.57 13.05 -19.03
C PHE A 157 14.35 11.74 -19.02
N GLU A 158 15.60 11.78 -19.51
CA GLU A 158 16.56 10.68 -19.47
C GLU A 158 17.83 11.15 -18.75
N GLY A 159 18.04 10.66 -17.52
CA GLY A 159 19.21 10.99 -16.70
C GLY A 159 20.31 9.93 -16.77
N PRO A 160 21.54 10.24 -16.30
CA PRO A 160 22.70 9.33 -16.33
C PRO A 160 22.62 8.16 -15.35
N GLY A 161 21.56 8.05 -14.53
CA GLY A 161 21.37 6.92 -13.62
C GLY A 161 20.12 7.06 -12.76
N VAL A 162 20.11 8.06 -11.88
CA VAL A 162 18.96 8.41 -11.03
C VAL A 162 18.55 9.85 -11.30
N THR A 163 17.27 10.07 -11.55
CA THR A 163 16.67 11.39 -11.71
C THR A 163 15.73 11.64 -10.54
N ALA A 164 15.93 12.74 -9.81
CA ALA A 164 15.06 13.10 -8.71
C ALA A 164 13.82 13.84 -9.23
N LEU A 165 12.65 13.23 -9.07
CA LEU A 165 11.34 13.86 -9.27
C LEU A 165 11.04 14.77 -8.09
N ILE A 166 10.47 15.93 -8.34
CA ILE A 166 10.07 16.91 -7.34
C ILE A 166 8.55 16.84 -7.20
N LEU A 167 8.08 16.39 -6.03
CA LEU A 167 6.66 16.25 -5.73
C LEU A 167 6.01 17.62 -5.41
N PRO A 168 4.65 17.72 -5.41
CA PRO A 168 3.94 18.94 -5.03
C PRO A 168 4.37 19.53 -3.67
N SER A 169 4.75 18.68 -2.71
CA SER A 169 5.26 19.08 -1.40
C SER A 169 6.65 19.72 -1.43
N GLY A 170 7.35 19.68 -2.57
CA GLY A 170 8.76 20.01 -2.71
C GLY A 170 9.71 18.87 -2.33
N SER A 171 9.19 17.74 -1.82
CA SER A 171 10.00 16.55 -1.54
C SER A 171 10.59 15.96 -2.82
N GLN A 172 11.82 15.45 -2.73
CA GLN A 172 12.53 14.88 -3.87
C GLN A 172 12.59 13.35 -3.75
N VAL A 173 12.20 12.65 -4.81
CA VAL A 173 12.24 11.18 -4.85
C VAL A 173 13.04 10.74 -6.07
N GLY A 174 14.10 9.97 -5.84
CA GLY A 174 14.96 9.45 -6.89
C GLY A 174 14.31 8.28 -7.64
N TYR A 175 14.35 8.32 -8.97
CA TYR A 175 13.90 7.23 -9.84
C TYR A 175 14.98 6.86 -10.85
N ARG A 176 15.11 5.56 -11.12
CA ARG A 176 15.93 5.06 -12.23
C ARG A 176 15.10 5.01 -13.51
N GLY A 177 15.79 4.89 -14.65
CA GLY A 177 15.14 4.91 -15.96
C GLY A 177 14.73 6.33 -16.34
N THR A 178 13.57 6.46 -16.98
CA THR A 178 13.09 7.74 -17.51
C THR A 178 11.82 8.20 -16.81
N LEU A 179 11.64 9.51 -16.68
CA LEU A 179 10.41 10.12 -16.18
C LEU A 179 9.68 10.76 -17.36
N ARG A 180 8.54 10.18 -17.72
CA ARG A 180 7.76 10.53 -18.91
C ARG A 180 6.55 11.34 -18.50
N ALA A 181 6.35 12.48 -19.17
CA ALA A 181 5.10 13.21 -19.13
C ALA A 181 4.13 12.54 -20.10
N THR A 182 2.97 12.12 -19.61
CA THR A 182 1.98 11.45 -20.46
C THR A 182 0.63 12.14 -20.33
N ASP A 183 0.09 12.53 -21.47
CA ASP A 183 -1.28 12.99 -21.56
C ASP A 183 -2.24 11.79 -21.48
N VAL A 184 -3.10 11.79 -20.46
CA VAL A 184 -4.15 10.78 -20.25
C VAL A 184 -5.55 11.38 -20.47
N ALA A 185 -5.72 12.71 -20.37
CA ALA A 185 -7.03 13.36 -20.38
C ALA A 185 -7.07 14.82 -20.92
N GLY A 186 -5.97 15.34 -21.48
CA GLY A 186 -5.87 16.58 -22.25
C GLY A 186 -5.43 17.82 -21.46
N THR A 187 -5.73 17.91 -20.17
CA THR A 187 -5.46 19.12 -19.37
C THR A 187 -4.34 18.98 -18.33
N HIS A 188 -3.91 17.75 -18.06
CA HIS A 188 -2.92 17.39 -17.04
C HIS A 188 -2.00 16.30 -17.59
N LEU A 189 -0.71 16.39 -17.29
CA LEU A 189 0.25 15.34 -17.62
C LEU A 189 0.52 14.45 -16.41
N ASP A 190 0.23 13.16 -16.55
CA ASP A 190 0.64 12.17 -15.57
C ASP A 190 2.14 11.90 -15.68
N THR A 191 2.79 11.81 -14.51
CA THR A 191 4.16 11.33 -14.40
C THR A 191 4.21 9.81 -14.47
N VAL A 192 4.87 9.29 -15.51
CA VAL A 192 5.07 7.85 -15.73
C VAL A 192 6.56 7.52 -15.69
N ASN A 193 6.96 6.67 -14.74
CA ASN A 193 8.32 6.14 -14.71
C ASN A 193 8.43 4.91 -15.63
N VAL A 194 9.36 4.97 -16.59
CA VAL A 194 9.64 3.90 -17.55
C VAL A 194 11.03 3.34 -17.30
N LEU A 195 11.10 2.05 -17.00
CA LEU A 195 12.33 1.37 -16.58
C LEU A 195 12.25 -0.12 -16.84
N SER A 196 13.39 -0.80 -16.82
CA SER A 196 13.42 -2.26 -16.98
C SER A 196 12.69 -2.93 -15.83
N LEU A 197 12.09 -4.09 -16.10
CA LEU A 197 11.39 -4.89 -15.10
C LEU A 197 12.30 -5.22 -13.89
N GLU A 198 13.57 -5.52 -14.13
CA GLU A 198 14.56 -5.78 -13.05
C GLU A 198 14.82 -4.54 -12.19
N THR A 199 14.92 -3.37 -12.81
CA THR A 199 15.12 -2.11 -12.08
C THR A 199 13.89 -1.71 -11.28
N TYR A 200 12.69 -1.93 -11.83
CA TYR A 200 11.43 -1.71 -11.13
C TYR A 200 11.33 -2.53 -9.85
N LEU A 201 11.70 -3.81 -9.90
CA LEU A 201 11.65 -4.70 -8.74
C LEU A 201 12.53 -4.23 -7.58
N LYS A 202 13.62 -3.50 -7.85
CA LYS A 202 14.47 -2.95 -6.79
C LYS A 202 13.73 -1.93 -5.90
N GLY A 203 12.72 -1.25 -6.44
CA GLY A 203 11.86 -0.35 -5.68
C GLY A 203 10.60 -1.00 -5.10
N VAL A 204 10.27 -2.23 -5.52
CA VAL A 204 9.07 -2.97 -5.06
C VAL A 204 9.41 -4.00 -3.99
N VAL A 205 10.34 -4.92 -4.26
CA VAL A 205 10.62 -6.05 -3.35
C VAL A 205 10.97 -5.61 -1.92
N PRO A 206 11.77 -4.55 -1.69
CA PRO A 206 12.04 -4.05 -0.34
C PRO A 206 10.83 -3.45 0.39
N ARG A 207 9.77 -3.07 -0.34
CA ARG A 207 8.52 -2.57 0.23
C ARG A 207 7.56 -3.71 0.60
N GLU A 208 7.80 -4.90 0.06
CA GLU A 208 6.94 -6.07 0.20
C GLU A 208 7.52 -7.12 1.17
N ALA A 209 8.84 -7.29 1.20
CA ALA A 209 9.52 -8.25 2.07
C ALA A 209 10.63 -7.59 2.88
N LEU A 210 10.80 -8.03 4.13
CA LEU A 210 11.88 -7.54 4.98
C LEU A 210 13.23 -7.99 4.40
N PHE A 211 14.15 -7.04 4.24
CA PHE A 211 15.47 -7.30 3.64
C PHE A 211 16.33 -8.31 4.43
N THR A 212 16.00 -8.58 5.70
CA THR A 212 16.67 -9.57 6.56
C THR A 212 16.18 -11.00 6.36
N TRP A 213 15.15 -11.22 5.54
CA TRP A 213 14.62 -12.55 5.26
C TRP A 213 15.59 -13.42 4.46
N ARG A 214 15.34 -14.73 4.52
CA ARG A 214 16.19 -15.73 3.88
C ARG A 214 16.21 -15.51 2.36
N PRO A 215 17.34 -15.74 1.68
CA PRO A 215 17.45 -15.52 0.24
C PRO A 215 16.35 -16.20 -0.59
N ALA A 216 15.98 -17.44 -0.28
CA ALA A 216 14.93 -18.16 -0.99
C ALA A 216 13.55 -17.48 -0.91
N ALA A 217 13.22 -16.85 0.22
CA ALA A 217 11.97 -16.10 0.38
C ALA A 217 12.00 -14.80 -0.45
N LEU A 218 13.12 -14.08 -0.43
CA LEU A 218 13.30 -12.86 -1.24
C LEU A 218 13.29 -13.17 -2.74
N GLN A 219 13.85 -14.30 -3.15
CA GLN A 219 13.83 -14.80 -4.53
C GLN A 219 12.40 -15.14 -4.97
N ALA A 220 11.63 -15.85 -4.12
CA ALA A 220 10.22 -16.13 -4.39
C ALA A 220 9.40 -14.83 -4.51
N GLN A 221 9.63 -13.86 -3.62
CA GLN A 221 9.01 -12.53 -3.70
C GLN A 221 9.37 -11.79 -4.99
N ALA A 222 10.63 -11.83 -5.42
CA ALA A 222 11.06 -11.20 -6.67
C ALA A 222 10.35 -11.83 -7.89
N VAL A 223 10.26 -13.16 -7.95
CA VAL A 223 9.56 -13.86 -9.04
C VAL A 223 8.05 -13.57 -9.03
N ALA A 224 7.40 -13.59 -7.86
CA ALA A 224 5.99 -13.26 -7.74
C ALA A 224 5.71 -11.82 -8.19
N ALA A 225 6.49 -10.84 -7.70
CA ALA A 225 6.34 -9.45 -8.10
C ALA A 225 6.63 -9.23 -9.59
N ARG A 226 7.65 -9.88 -10.15
CA ARG A 226 7.96 -9.85 -11.59
C ARG A 226 6.81 -10.38 -12.44
N THR A 227 6.24 -11.50 -12.00
CA THR A 227 5.13 -12.16 -12.70
C THR A 227 3.88 -11.29 -12.69
N TYR A 228 3.55 -10.69 -11.53
CA TYR A 228 2.44 -9.75 -11.40
C TYR A 228 2.59 -8.55 -12.35
N ALA A 229 3.80 -7.97 -12.41
CA ALA A 229 4.06 -6.86 -13.31
C ALA A 229 4.00 -7.26 -14.79
N ALA A 230 4.50 -8.44 -15.14
CA ALA A 230 4.40 -8.99 -16.50
C ALA A 230 2.94 -9.28 -16.91
N TYR A 231 2.10 -9.75 -15.99
CA TYR A 231 0.66 -9.96 -16.20
C TYR A 231 -0.06 -8.67 -16.57
N HIS A 232 0.13 -7.60 -15.80
CA HIS A 232 -0.52 -6.32 -16.07
C HIS A 232 0.01 -5.64 -17.32
N ARG A 233 1.34 -5.68 -17.56
CA ARG A 233 1.93 -5.17 -18.81
C ARG A 233 1.32 -5.82 -20.05
N LYS A 234 1.11 -7.15 -20.04
CA LYS A 234 0.48 -7.86 -21.17
C LYS A 234 -0.97 -7.40 -21.42
N ARG A 235 -1.67 -6.91 -20.39
CA ARG A 235 -3.07 -6.47 -20.47
C ARG A 235 -3.22 -4.96 -20.69
N SER A 236 -2.14 -4.20 -20.58
CA SER A 236 -2.15 -2.73 -20.64
C SER A 236 -1.75 -2.15 -22.00
N THR A 237 -1.85 -2.93 -23.07
CA THR A 237 -1.30 -2.57 -24.40
C THR A 237 -1.87 -1.26 -24.97
N ASN A 238 -3.05 -0.83 -24.52
CA ASN A 238 -3.70 0.42 -24.96
C ASN A 238 -3.74 1.52 -23.88
N ARG A 239 -2.99 1.39 -22.77
CA ARG A 239 -2.96 2.41 -21.72
C ARG A 239 -1.62 3.14 -21.70
N ALA A 240 -1.64 4.38 -21.20
CA ALA A 240 -0.47 5.22 -20.96
C ALA A 240 0.58 4.54 -20.05
N TYR A 241 0.14 3.70 -19.11
CA TYR A 241 0.95 3.01 -18.11
C TYR A 241 0.47 1.57 -17.89
N ASP A 242 1.33 0.72 -17.34
CA ASP A 242 1.06 -0.70 -17.07
C ASP A 242 0.56 -0.93 -15.63
N LEU A 243 1.11 -0.18 -14.68
CA LEU A 243 0.84 -0.28 -13.23
C LEU A 243 0.82 1.11 -12.59
N CYS A 244 0.37 1.14 -11.33
CA CYS A 244 0.44 2.28 -10.43
C CYS A 244 1.36 1.97 -9.23
N ASP A 245 1.76 2.99 -8.47
CA ASP A 245 2.68 2.91 -7.32
C ASP A 245 1.99 2.70 -5.96
N THR A 246 0.67 2.43 -5.96
CA THR A 246 -0.14 2.26 -4.74
C THR A 246 -0.43 0.79 -4.41
N ILE A 247 -1.04 0.56 -3.24
CA ILE A 247 -1.53 -0.75 -2.80
C ILE A 247 -2.56 -1.41 -3.75
N LEU A 248 -3.17 -0.64 -4.67
CA LEU A 248 -4.04 -1.18 -5.71
C LEU A 248 -3.25 -1.97 -6.77
N CYS A 249 -1.94 -1.72 -6.85
CA CYS A 249 -0.99 -2.34 -7.76
C CYS A 249 0.12 -3.00 -6.93
N GLN A 250 1.30 -2.36 -6.84
CA GLN A 250 2.40 -2.75 -5.95
C GLN A 250 3.04 -1.47 -5.41
N VAL A 251 3.43 -1.46 -4.14
CA VAL A 251 4.06 -0.27 -3.55
C VAL A 251 5.44 -0.09 -4.19
N TYR A 252 5.60 0.97 -4.98
CA TYR A 252 6.84 1.29 -5.69
C TYR A 252 7.51 2.51 -5.08
N GLY A 253 8.62 2.30 -4.36
CA GLY A 253 9.27 3.36 -3.59
C GLY A 253 10.49 4.00 -4.26
N GLY A 254 10.68 3.81 -5.57
CA GLY A 254 11.80 4.38 -6.32
C GLY A 254 13.18 3.90 -5.84
N TYR A 255 14.22 4.68 -6.17
CA TYR A 255 15.63 4.38 -5.90
C TYR A 255 15.97 4.34 -4.40
N GLY A 256 15.35 5.20 -3.59
CA GLY A 256 15.63 5.26 -2.15
C GLY A 256 15.20 4.01 -1.37
N SER A 257 14.44 3.11 -2.00
CA SER A 257 13.96 1.87 -1.36
C SER A 257 14.90 0.68 -1.61
N GLU A 258 15.87 0.78 -2.50
CA GLU A 258 16.73 -0.35 -2.87
C GLU A 258 17.52 -0.90 -1.67
N GLN A 259 17.64 -2.22 -1.58
CA GLN A 259 18.38 -2.91 -0.52
C GLN A 259 19.29 -3.98 -1.15
N TYR A 260 20.47 -4.21 -0.56
CA TYR A 260 21.45 -5.13 -1.15
C TYR A 260 20.95 -6.58 -1.26
N SER A 261 20.32 -7.09 -0.19
CA SER A 261 19.84 -8.48 -0.14
C SER A 261 18.70 -8.76 -1.12
N THR A 262 17.75 -7.84 -1.24
CA THR A 262 16.64 -7.93 -2.20
C THR A 262 17.15 -7.76 -3.63
N ASN A 263 18.10 -6.84 -3.87
CA ASN A 263 18.74 -6.67 -5.19
C ASN A 263 19.47 -7.95 -5.62
N SER A 264 20.13 -8.63 -4.69
CA SER A 264 20.80 -9.91 -4.93
C SER A 264 19.80 -11.02 -5.27
N ALA A 265 18.66 -11.07 -4.59
CA ALA A 265 17.58 -12.02 -4.88
C ALA A 265 16.90 -11.76 -6.24
N ILE A 266 16.71 -10.48 -6.60
CA ILE A 266 16.22 -10.04 -7.90
C ILE A 266 17.18 -10.52 -9.00
N ALA A 267 18.47 -10.27 -8.85
CA ALA A 267 19.50 -10.69 -9.81
C ALA A 267 19.58 -12.22 -9.94
N ALA A 268 19.53 -12.97 -8.83
CA ALA A 268 19.55 -14.43 -8.82
C ALA A 268 18.33 -15.06 -9.53
N THR A 269 17.24 -14.31 -9.69
CA THR A 269 16.00 -14.74 -10.35
C THR A 269 15.71 -13.93 -11.61
N ALA A 270 16.73 -13.32 -12.22
CA ALA A 270 16.57 -12.40 -13.36
C ALA A 270 15.70 -13.02 -14.46
N GLY A 271 14.68 -12.27 -14.86
CA GLY A 271 13.71 -12.66 -15.89
C GLY A 271 12.75 -13.79 -15.50
N GLN A 272 12.92 -14.51 -14.38
CA GLN A 272 12.07 -15.65 -14.04
C GLN A 272 10.66 -15.20 -13.62
N ILE A 273 9.64 -15.84 -14.21
CA ILE A 273 8.21 -15.64 -13.90
C ILE A 273 7.44 -16.96 -13.83
N ARG A 274 6.18 -16.93 -13.39
CA ARG A 274 5.24 -18.06 -13.41
C ARG A 274 4.22 -17.92 -14.54
N LEU A 275 4.03 -18.99 -15.30
CA LEU A 275 3.12 -19.07 -16.44
C LEU A 275 2.03 -20.10 -16.21
N TYR A 276 0.80 -19.79 -16.64
CA TYR A 276 -0.27 -20.77 -16.81
C TYR A 276 -0.76 -20.68 -18.26
N LYS A 277 -0.80 -21.82 -18.97
CA LYS A 277 -1.12 -21.87 -20.41
C LYS A 277 -0.33 -20.83 -21.22
N ASN A 278 0.99 -20.79 -21.03
CA ASN A 278 1.95 -19.87 -21.67
C ASN A 278 1.66 -18.36 -21.48
N SER A 279 0.83 -17.98 -20.53
CA SER A 279 0.60 -16.58 -20.15
C SER A 279 1.07 -16.32 -18.72
N PRO A 280 1.68 -15.15 -18.43
CA PRO A 280 1.96 -14.75 -17.05
C PRO A 280 0.70 -14.87 -16.20
N ILE A 281 0.83 -15.40 -14.99
CA ILE A 281 -0.29 -15.46 -14.05
C ILE A 281 -0.47 -14.13 -13.32
N ILE A 282 -1.67 -13.86 -12.80
CA ILE A 282 -1.81 -12.88 -11.72
C ILE A 282 -1.23 -13.49 -10.43
N ALA A 283 0.08 -13.29 -10.23
CA ALA A 283 0.81 -13.81 -9.08
C ALA A 283 0.50 -12.97 -7.82
N GLU A 284 -0.72 -13.10 -7.30
CA GLU A 284 -1.11 -12.42 -6.06
C GLU A 284 -0.27 -12.91 -4.87
N PHE A 285 -0.04 -12.02 -3.91
CA PHE A 285 0.61 -12.31 -2.64
C PHE A 285 0.08 -11.36 -1.57
N SER A 286 0.17 -11.78 -0.30
CA SER A 286 -0.22 -10.96 0.85
C SER A 286 0.68 -11.25 2.06
N SER A 287 0.66 -10.36 3.05
CA SER A 287 1.52 -10.47 4.24
C SER A 287 1.44 -11.84 4.90
N SER A 288 0.23 -12.28 5.24
CA SER A 288 0.01 -13.60 5.84
C SER A 288 -1.35 -14.15 5.45
N ASN A 289 -1.39 -15.42 5.08
CA ASN A 289 -2.65 -16.07 4.68
C ASN A 289 -3.44 -16.59 5.89
N GLY A 290 -2.83 -16.66 7.09
CA GLY A 290 -3.47 -17.08 8.33
C GLY A 290 -3.44 -18.60 8.54
N GLY A 291 -2.58 -19.32 7.82
CA GLY A 291 -2.41 -20.78 7.89
C GLY A 291 -3.11 -21.57 6.78
N ALA A 292 -3.77 -20.90 5.84
CA ALA A 292 -4.29 -21.52 4.62
C ALA A 292 -4.46 -20.47 3.52
N THR A 293 -4.22 -20.86 2.28
CA THR A 293 -4.56 -20.04 1.11
C THR A 293 -6.07 -20.00 0.91
N THR A 294 -6.54 -18.97 0.22
CA THR A 294 -7.96 -18.77 -0.15
C THR A 294 -8.12 -19.09 -1.64
N PRO A 295 -9.24 -19.72 -2.05
CA PRO A 295 -9.47 -19.98 -3.47
C PRO A 295 -9.73 -18.67 -4.22
N GLY A 296 -9.55 -18.71 -5.54
CA GLY A 296 -9.99 -17.66 -6.46
C GLY A 296 -10.55 -18.27 -7.74
N ASP A 297 -10.85 -17.43 -8.72
CA ASP A 297 -11.52 -17.85 -9.96
C ASP A 297 -10.57 -18.54 -10.97
N LEU A 298 -9.28 -18.58 -10.67
CA LEU A 298 -8.24 -19.12 -11.56
C LEU A 298 -7.72 -20.46 -11.04
N ALA A 299 -7.42 -21.39 -11.94
CA ALA A 299 -7.05 -22.77 -11.61
C ALA A 299 -5.83 -22.91 -10.67
N TYR A 300 -4.94 -21.92 -10.64
CA TYR A 300 -3.76 -21.91 -9.76
C TYR A 300 -4.00 -21.15 -8.43
N GLN A 301 -5.17 -20.55 -8.22
CA GLN A 301 -5.59 -19.95 -6.95
C GLN A 301 -6.31 -21.01 -6.11
N VAL A 302 -5.54 -21.99 -5.65
CA VAL A 302 -6.06 -23.16 -4.94
C VAL A 302 -6.07 -22.90 -3.43
N GLN A 303 -7.17 -23.30 -2.79
CA GLN A 303 -7.26 -23.36 -1.33
C GLN A 303 -6.50 -24.56 -0.79
N LYS A 304 -5.60 -24.34 0.17
CA LYS A 304 -4.92 -25.41 0.90
C LYS A 304 -4.33 -24.92 2.21
N VAL A 305 -4.05 -25.85 3.11
CA VAL A 305 -3.31 -25.59 4.35
C VAL A 305 -1.91 -25.09 4.02
N ASP A 306 -1.48 -24.07 4.75
CA ASP A 306 -0.13 -23.52 4.71
C ASP A 306 0.50 -23.58 6.10
N GLY A 307 1.25 -24.66 6.35
CA GLY A 307 1.99 -24.84 7.60
C GLY A 307 3.19 -23.91 7.77
N TRP A 308 3.58 -23.16 6.72
CA TRP A 308 4.73 -22.27 6.79
C TRP A 308 4.37 -20.85 7.24
N ASP A 309 3.10 -20.44 7.10
CA ASP A 309 2.64 -19.10 7.47
C ASP A 309 2.89 -18.77 8.95
N ALA A 310 2.77 -19.76 9.84
CA ALA A 310 3.08 -19.66 11.26
C ALA A 310 4.29 -20.51 11.67
N TYR A 311 5.28 -20.68 10.78
CA TYR A 311 6.44 -21.52 11.04
C TYR A 311 7.31 -20.99 12.19
N PRO A 312 7.83 -21.86 13.09
CA PRO A 312 8.73 -21.44 14.16
C PRO A 312 9.93 -20.63 13.63
N GLY A 313 10.14 -19.45 14.20
CA GLY A 313 11.25 -18.56 13.82
C GLY A 313 10.94 -17.56 12.70
N ASN A 314 9.83 -17.68 11.96
CA ASN A 314 9.41 -16.62 11.02
C ASN A 314 8.83 -15.39 11.74
N ARG A 315 8.45 -15.54 13.01
CA ARG A 315 7.89 -14.51 13.92
C ARG A 315 6.75 -13.72 13.28
N ASN A 316 5.85 -14.40 12.57
CA ASN A 316 4.71 -13.76 11.91
C ASN A 316 3.76 -13.09 12.93
N PRO A 317 3.70 -11.74 13.00
CA PRO A 317 2.85 -11.01 13.93
C PRO A 317 1.36 -11.02 13.52
N ASN A 318 1.05 -11.65 12.39
CA ASN A 318 -0.29 -11.80 11.85
C ASN A 318 -0.81 -13.23 11.96
N ALA A 319 -0.05 -14.16 12.56
CA ALA A 319 -0.53 -15.53 12.78
C ALA A 319 -1.83 -15.56 13.62
N SER A 320 -1.98 -14.58 14.52
CA SER A 320 -3.22 -14.22 15.20
C SER A 320 -3.22 -12.73 15.52
N TRP A 321 -4.40 -12.15 15.70
CA TRP A 321 -4.59 -10.78 16.17
C TRP A 321 -5.96 -10.64 16.84
N THR A 322 -6.09 -9.64 17.71
CA THR A 322 -7.36 -9.23 18.32
C THR A 322 -7.53 -7.74 18.13
N VAL A 323 -8.77 -7.30 17.93
CA VAL A 323 -9.10 -5.89 17.82
C VAL A 323 -10.50 -5.62 18.37
N THR A 324 -10.63 -4.52 19.10
CA THR A 324 -11.92 -4.05 19.59
C THR A 324 -12.47 -2.98 18.66
N ARG A 325 -13.77 -3.06 18.38
CA ARG A 325 -14.49 -2.06 17.58
C ARG A 325 -15.74 -1.61 18.33
N PRO A 326 -16.08 -0.31 18.26
CA PRO A 326 -17.39 0.14 18.70
C PRO A 326 -18.50 -0.62 17.99
N THR A 327 -19.53 -1.03 18.74
CA THR A 327 -20.69 -1.73 18.18
C THR A 327 -21.44 -0.83 17.20
N SER A 328 -21.44 0.49 17.45
CA SER A 328 -21.96 1.51 16.52
C SER A 328 -21.31 1.44 15.14
N ARG A 329 -20.00 1.14 15.06
CA ARG A 329 -19.27 1.00 13.79
C ARG A 329 -19.71 -0.26 13.04
N ILE A 330 -20.03 -1.34 13.76
CA ILE A 330 -20.60 -2.56 13.16
C ILE A 330 -22.01 -2.27 12.65
N GLN A 331 -22.84 -1.60 13.45
CA GLN A 331 -24.18 -1.16 13.06
C GLN A 331 -24.16 -0.32 11.79
N ALA A 332 -23.27 0.68 11.73
CA ALA A 332 -23.09 1.54 10.56
C ALA A 332 -22.56 0.76 9.33
N ALA A 333 -21.67 -0.21 9.54
CA ALA A 333 -21.15 -1.04 8.45
C ALA A 333 -22.27 -1.80 7.71
N PHE A 334 -23.25 -2.32 8.46
CA PHE A 334 -24.41 -3.06 7.93
C PHE A 334 -25.61 -2.16 7.61
N GLY A 335 -25.73 -0.98 8.22
CA GLY A 335 -26.87 -0.10 8.08
C GLY A 335 -28.16 -0.68 8.66
N VAL A 336 -28.09 -1.34 9.83
CA VAL A 336 -29.20 -2.09 10.44
C VAL A 336 -29.82 -1.42 11.68
N GLY A 337 -29.43 -0.19 12.01
CA GLY A 337 -29.82 0.43 13.28
C GLY A 337 -29.16 -0.29 14.45
N VAL A 338 -29.88 -0.49 15.57
CA VAL A 338 -29.35 -1.18 16.75
C VAL A 338 -29.20 -2.68 16.49
N LEU A 339 -28.00 -3.22 16.72
CA LEU A 339 -27.65 -4.61 16.41
C LEU A 339 -28.32 -5.58 17.40
N ARG A 340 -29.07 -6.57 16.88
CA ARG A 340 -29.66 -7.68 17.66
C ARG A 340 -28.90 -8.98 17.52
N SER A 341 -28.37 -9.25 16.33
CA SER A 341 -27.64 -10.49 16.03
C SER A 341 -26.57 -10.23 15.00
N LEU A 342 -25.44 -10.91 15.15
CA LEU A 342 -24.32 -10.89 14.21
C LEU A 342 -23.76 -12.31 14.10
N LYS A 343 -23.84 -12.91 12.92
CA LYS A 343 -23.46 -14.31 12.71
C LYS A 343 -22.63 -14.48 11.45
N VAL A 344 -21.54 -15.24 11.57
CA VAL A 344 -20.85 -15.80 10.41
C VAL A 344 -21.66 -16.97 9.88
N THR A 345 -22.13 -16.88 8.64
CA THR A 345 -23.03 -17.88 8.04
C THR A 345 -22.35 -18.79 7.03
N ALA A 346 -21.18 -18.41 6.51
CA ALA A 346 -20.38 -19.25 5.62
C ALA A 346 -18.88 -19.00 5.80
N ARG A 347 -18.08 -20.06 5.69
CA ARG A 347 -16.62 -20.01 5.73
C ARG A 347 -16.01 -20.90 4.65
N THR A 348 -14.72 -20.70 4.39
CA THR A 348 -13.98 -21.47 3.39
C THR A 348 -13.70 -22.92 3.79
N GLY A 349 -13.87 -23.30 5.06
CA GLY A 349 -13.79 -24.68 5.53
C GLY A 349 -12.39 -25.23 5.79
N VAL A 350 -11.32 -24.46 5.52
CA VAL A 350 -9.91 -24.92 5.71
C VAL A 350 -9.18 -24.03 6.70
N GLY A 351 -8.57 -24.68 7.70
CA GLY A 351 -7.79 -24.05 8.76
C GLY A 351 -8.59 -23.76 10.04
N PRO A 352 -7.93 -23.23 11.09
CA PRO A 352 -8.55 -22.95 12.39
C PRO A 352 -9.83 -22.11 12.33
N GLY A 353 -10.81 -22.50 13.13
CA GLY A 353 -12.13 -21.84 13.19
C GLY A 353 -12.95 -21.96 11.90
N GLY A 354 -12.65 -22.95 11.06
CA GLY A 354 -13.36 -23.19 9.80
C GLY A 354 -12.91 -22.29 8.64
N GLY A 355 -11.78 -21.58 8.77
CA GLY A 355 -11.23 -20.77 7.69
C GLY A 355 -11.79 -19.34 7.60
N ARG A 356 -11.55 -18.71 6.45
CA ARG A 356 -11.97 -17.33 6.19
C ARG A 356 -13.48 -17.21 6.11
N VAL A 357 -13.99 -16.08 6.55
CA VAL A 357 -15.40 -15.72 6.47
C VAL A 357 -15.77 -15.42 5.02
N LEU A 358 -16.70 -16.20 4.48
CA LEU A 358 -17.30 -15.94 3.16
C LEU A 358 -18.52 -15.04 3.29
N ARG A 359 -19.30 -15.19 4.37
CA ARG A 359 -20.53 -14.42 4.59
C ARG A 359 -20.80 -14.15 6.06
N VAL A 360 -21.21 -12.92 6.36
CA VAL A 360 -21.70 -12.47 7.67
C VAL A 360 -23.09 -11.89 7.49
N GLU A 361 -23.97 -12.18 8.43
CA GLU A 361 -25.31 -11.62 8.52
C GLU A 361 -25.46 -10.83 9.83
N ALA A 362 -26.09 -9.67 9.75
CA ALA A 362 -26.49 -8.84 10.89
C ALA A 362 -28.00 -8.60 10.86
N VAL A 363 -28.62 -8.60 12.04
CA VAL A 363 -30.04 -8.32 12.24
C VAL A 363 -30.20 -7.11 13.15
N GLY A 364 -31.02 -6.13 12.74
CA GLY A 364 -31.35 -4.94 13.50
C GLY A 364 -32.59 -5.07 14.38
N THR A 365 -32.83 -4.11 15.28
CA THR A 365 -34.04 -4.03 16.13
C THR A 365 -35.35 -4.04 15.35
N ASN A 366 -35.35 -3.51 14.12
CA ASN A 366 -36.55 -3.43 13.28
C ASN A 366 -36.74 -4.69 12.42
N GLY A 367 -36.05 -5.79 12.74
CA GLY A 367 -36.08 -7.04 11.99
C GLY A 367 -35.29 -7.02 10.67
N GLN A 368 -34.68 -5.88 10.31
CA GLN A 368 -33.87 -5.76 9.08
C GLN A 368 -32.69 -6.72 9.11
N LYS A 369 -32.60 -7.60 8.10
CA LYS A 369 -31.48 -8.51 7.90
C LYS A 369 -30.60 -8.01 6.76
N LYS A 370 -29.31 -7.87 7.01
CA LYS A 370 -28.31 -7.48 6.01
C LYS A 370 -27.14 -8.44 6.06
N ALA A 371 -26.64 -8.82 4.89
CA ALA A 371 -25.49 -9.70 4.80
C ALA A 371 -24.44 -9.13 3.86
N MET A 372 -23.18 -9.43 4.15
CA MET A 372 -22.05 -9.03 3.33
C MET A 372 -20.97 -10.11 3.35
N THR A 373 -20.01 -10.00 2.44
CA THR A 373 -18.84 -10.86 2.43
C THR A 373 -17.88 -10.52 3.57
N GLY A 374 -17.03 -11.47 3.96
CA GLY A 374 -15.98 -11.20 4.95
C GLY A 374 -15.04 -10.08 4.52
N ASP A 375 -14.71 -9.97 3.22
CA ASP A 375 -13.85 -8.90 2.70
C ASP A 375 -14.53 -7.52 2.72
N GLN A 376 -15.83 -7.44 2.44
CA GLN A 376 -16.59 -6.19 2.60
C GLN A 376 -16.57 -5.72 4.07
N LEU A 377 -16.80 -6.63 5.01
CA LEU A 377 -16.76 -6.30 6.43
C LEU A 377 -15.35 -5.94 6.90
N ARG A 378 -14.33 -6.69 6.44
CA ARG A 378 -12.92 -6.38 6.65
C ARG A 378 -12.61 -4.94 6.26
N SER A 379 -13.03 -4.53 5.06
CA SER A 379 -12.81 -3.16 4.57
C SER A 379 -13.51 -2.12 5.45
N LYS A 380 -14.80 -2.30 5.75
CA LYS A 380 -15.59 -1.35 6.54
C LYS A 380 -15.09 -1.20 8.00
N LEU A 381 -14.62 -2.30 8.60
CA LEU A 381 -14.12 -2.32 9.97
C LEU A 381 -12.61 -2.17 10.11
N SER A 382 -11.88 -1.99 8.99
CA SER A 382 -10.42 -1.92 8.95
C SER A 382 -9.77 -3.12 9.66
N LEU A 383 -10.23 -4.33 9.34
CA LEU A 383 -9.64 -5.57 9.84
C LEU A 383 -8.45 -5.98 8.96
N ARG A 384 -7.51 -6.76 9.51
CA ARG A 384 -6.33 -7.21 8.76
C ARG A 384 -6.68 -8.22 7.66
N SER A 385 -7.71 -9.05 7.86
CA SER A 385 -8.11 -10.11 6.93
C SER A 385 -9.61 -10.39 7.03
N ALA A 386 -10.14 -11.17 6.08
CA ALA A 386 -11.47 -11.77 6.18
C ALA A 386 -11.49 -13.05 7.05
N TRP A 387 -10.42 -13.34 7.79
CA TRP A 387 -10.36 -14.46 8.71
C TRP A 387 -10.53 -13.94 10.13
N PHE A 388 -11.78 -13.87 10.57
CA PHE A 388 -12.12 -13.40 11.90
C PHE A 388 -13.27 -14.20 12.53
N SER A 389 -13.43 -14.00 13.83
CA SER A 389 -14.53 -14.46 14.67
C SER A 389 -14.89 -13.35 15.65
N PHE A 390 -16.17 -13.26 15.99
CA PHE A 390 -16.63 -12.41 17.06
C PHE A 390 -16.46 -13.18 18.37
N VAL A 391 -15.70 -12.63 19.31
CA VAL A 391 -15.67 -13.13 20.67
C VAL A 391 -16.93 -12.57 21.34
N PRO A 392 -17.78 -13.39 21.99
CA PRO A 392 -18.88 -12.85 22.77
C PRO A 392 -18.31 -11.82 23.76
N PRO A 393 -18.94 -10.66 23.97
CA PRO A 393 -18.57 -9.84 25.11
C PRO A 393 -18.70 -10.73 26.35
N SER A 394 -17.62 -10.87 27.13
CA SER A 394 -17.75 -11.43 28.48
C SER A 394 -18.90 -10.68 29.15
N PRO A 395 -19.87 -11.37 29.78
CA PRO A 395 -20.88 -10.64 30.54
C PRO A 395 -20.13 -9.80 31.55
N THR A 396 -20.31 -8.48 31.48
CA THR A 396 -19.91 -7.57 32.53
C THR A 396 -20.66 -8.04 33.78
N ILE A 397 -20.00 -8.81 34.64
CA ILE A 397 -20.47 -8.99 36.00
C ILE A 397 -20.27 -7.60 36.62
N LEU A 398 -21.36 -6.83 36.63
CA LEU A 398 -21.51 -5.75 37.59
C LEU A 398 -21.57 -6.45 38.94
N ASP A 399 -20.46 -6.45 39.68
CA ASP A 399 -20.49 -6.68 41.12
C ASP A 399 -21.34 -5.57 41.72
N ILE A 400 -22.62 -5.84 41.90
CA ILE A 400 -23.49 -5.10 42.80
C ILE A 400 -23.35 -5.82 44.14
N PRO A 401 -22.70 -5.22 45.15
CA PRO A 401 -22.75 -5.77 46.50
C PRO A 401 -24.23 -5.83 46.92
N THR A 402 -24.77 -7.03 47.05
CA THR A 402 -25.99 -7.24 47.82
C THR A 402 -25.61 -7.24 49.29
N ASP A 403 -25.49 -6.04 49.87
CA ASP A 403 -25.72 -5.91 51.30
C ASP A 403 -27.23 -6.03 51.50
N GLN A 404 -27.64 -7.27 51.79
CA GLN A 404 -28.89 -7.53 52.47
C GLN A 404 -28.74 -7.11 53.93
N GLU A 405 -29.70 -6.33 54.39
CA GLU A 405 -29.98 -6.10 55.79
C GLU A 405 -30.05 -7.42 56.61
N THR A 406 -29.83 -7.24 57.91
CA THR A 406 -30.17 -8.09 59.07
C THR A 406 -29.12 -9.06 59.63
N ARG A 407 -28.23 -8.50 60.46
CA ARG A 407 -28.33 -8.67 61.93
C ARG A 407 -27.74 -7.47 62.67
#